data_AF-A0A378SFB5-F1
#
_entry.id   AF-A0A378SFB5-F1
#
_cell.length_a   1.000
_cell.length_b   1.000
_cell.length_c   1.000
_cell.angle_alpha   90.00
_cell.angle_beta   90.00
_cell.angle_gamma   90.00
#
_symmetry.space_group_name_H-M   'P 1'
#
loop_
_entity.id
_entity.type
_entity.pdbx_description
1 polymer ?
#
loop_
_entity_poly.entity_id
_entity_poly.type
_entity_poly.pdbx_seq_one_letter_code
_entity_poly.pdbx_strand_id
1 'polypeptide(L)'
;MAFTQRLIDEGVDPSVGSVGDALDNALAETTVGSFKNEVIRRQGPWRDVNQVELATAEWVVWFNAERPHEYLDDFTPEAVEKLHYDHKRTPPKAG
;
A
#
# COMPACT_ATOMS: atom_id res chain seq x y z
N MET A 1 -8.19 25.53 2.74
CA MET A 1 -8.86 24.28 2.37
C MET A 1 -8.27 23.17 3.23
N ALA A 2 -9.02 22.63 4.19
CA ALA A 2 -8.55 21.50 4.98
C ALA A 2 -8.52 20.24 4.10
N PHE A 3 -7.49 19.41 4.23
CA PHE A 3 -7.30 18.18 3.45
C PHE A 3 -8.58 17.30 3.41
N THR A 4 -9.28 17.21 4.54
CA THR A 4 -10.54 16.47 4.69
C THR A 4 -11.67 16.97 3.79
N GLN A 5 -11.81 18.29 3.60
CA GLN A 5 -12.88 18.84 2.77
C GLN A 5 -12.68 18.44 1.30
N ARG A 6 -11.43 18.45 0.82
CA ARG A 6 -11.12 18.05 -0.55
C ARG A 6 -11.39 16.56 -0.80
N LEU A 7 -11.16 15.69 0.18
CA LEU A 7 -11.48 14.27 0.06
C LEU A 7 -13.00 14.05 -0.07
N ILE A 8 -13.79 14.76 0.75
CA ILE A 8 -15.26 14.71 0.67
C ILE A 8 -15.75 15.20 -0.69
N ASP A 9 -15.21 16.32 -1.18
CA ASP A 9 -15.60 16.91 -2.47
C ASP A 9 -15.30 15.97 -3.65
N GLU A 10 -14.24 15.15 -3.55
CA GLU A 10 -13.85 14.14 -4.55
C GLU A 10 -14.55 12.77 -4.35
N GLY A 11 -15.49 12.68 -3.40
CA GLY A 11 -16.23 11.45 -3.11
C GLY A 11 -15.39 10.34 -2.47
N VAL A 12 -14.27 10.70 -1.84
CA VAL A 12 -13.41 9.76 -1.10
C VAL A 12 -13.95 9.64 0.32
N ASP A 13 -14.56 8.49 0.61
CA ASP A 13 -14.99 8.18 1.96
C ASP A 13 -13.77 8.03 2.87
N PRO A 14 -13.71 8.76 4.01
CA PRO A 14 -12.64 8.56 4.96
C PRO A 14 -12.76 7.16 5.55
N SER A 15 -11.64 6.45 5.62
CA SER A 15 -11.58 5.16 6.33
C SER A 15 -11.56 5.40 7.85
N VAL A 16 -12.71 5.80 8.37
CA VAL A 16 -13.02 5.86 9.80
C VAL A 16 -13.99 4.71 10.05
N GLY A 17 -13.44 3.51 10.20
CA GLY A 17 -14.23 2.31 10.49
C GLY A 17 -15.11 2.50 11.74
N SER A 18 -16.23 1.79 11.79
CA SER A 18 -16.94 1.53 13.05
C SER A 18 -15.97 1.02 14.11
N VAL A 19 -16.23 1.29 15.39
CA VAL A 19 -15.44 0.74 16.50
C VAL A 19 -15.35 -0.78 16.35
N GLY A 20 -14.17 -1.30 15.96
CA GLY A 20 -13.93 -2.73 15.76
C GLY A 20 -13.38 -3.13 14.39
N ASP A 21 -13.50 -2.30 13.34
CA ASP A 21 -13.13 -2.67 11.96
C ASP A 21 -11.75 -2.11 11.53
N ALA A 22 -10.72 -2.24 12.36
CA ALA A 22 -9.40 -1.63 12.15
C ALA A 22 -8.46 -2.42 11.20
N LEU A 23 -9.00 -3.25 10.31
CA LEU A 23 -8.19 -4.16 9.48
C LEU A 23 -7.32 -3.41 8.47
N ASP A 24 -7.85 -2.34 7.89
CA ASP A 24 -7.13 -1.45 6.96
C ASP A 24 -5.98 -0.72 7.66
N ASN A 25 -6.22 -0.21 8.87
CA ASN A 25 -5.20 0.45 9.68
C ASN A 25 -4.13 -0.55 10.15
N ALA A 26 -4.53 -1.77 10.56
CA ALA A 26 -3.58 -2.81 10.96
C ALA A 26 -2.66 -3.23 9.79
N LEU A 27 -3.20 -3.33 8.57
CA LEU A 27 -2.41 -3.61 7.38
C LEU A 27 -1.45 -2.47 7.06
N ALA A 28 -1.92 -1.22 7.13
CA ALA A 28 -1.09 -0.04 6.93
C ALA A 28 0.04 0.03 7.96
N GLU A 29 -0.26 -0.18 9.24
CA GLU A 29 0.72 -0.19 10.33
C GLU A 29 1.77 -1.30 10.15
N THR A 30 1.36 -2.49 9.73
CA THR A 30 2.27 -3.62 9.46
C THR A 30 3.23 -3.30 8.31
N THR A 31 2.71 -2.69 7.25
CA THR A 31 3.50 -2.27 6.08
C THR A 31 4.52 -1.19 6.46
N VAL A 32 4.09 -0.16 7.18
CA VAL A 32 4.97 0.91 7.69
C VAL A 32 6.00 0.36 8.69
N GLY A 33 5.62 -0.61 9.51
CA GLY A 33 6.52 -1.33 10.42
C GLY A 33 7.64 -2.04 9.67
N SER A 34 7.30 -2.73 8.58
CA SER A 34 8.25 -3.40 7.69
C SER A 34 9.22 -2.41 7.06
N PHE A 35 8.70 -1.33 6.45
CA PHE A 35 9.53 -0.26 5.88
C PHE A 35 10.54 0.31 6.90
N LYS A 36 10.07 0.66 8.10
CA LYS A 36 10.95 1.20 9.16
C LYS A 36 12.05 0.21 9.57
N ASN A 37 11.73 -1.09 9.61
CA ASN A 37 12.70 -2.14 9.94
C ASN A 37 13.71 -2.37 8.82
N GLU A 38 13.26 -2.47 7.59
CA GLU A 38 14.05 -2.90 6.44
C GLU A 38 14.90 -1.78 5.84
N VAL A 39 14.40 -0.54 5.89
CA VAL A 39 15.05 0.64 5.31
C VAL A 39 15.62 1.51 6.42
N ILE A 40 14.75 2.16 7.19
CA ILE A 40 15.16 3.25 8.09
C ILE A 40 16.17 2.78 9.14
N ARG A 41 15.91 1.63 9.79
CA ARG A 41 16.76 1.09 10.85
C ARG A 41 17.99 0.36 10.31
N ARG A 42 17.88 -0.35 9.18
CA ARG A 42 18.95 -1.21 8.65
C ARG A 42 19.94 -0.51 7.73
N GLN A 43 19.50 0.47 6.94
CA GLN A 43 20.32 1.10 5.91
C GLN A 43 20.93 2.45 6.35
N GLY A 44 20.57 2.94 7.55
CA GLY A 44 21.18 4.12 8.13
C GLY A 44 22.68 3.91 8.48
N PRO A 45 23.40 4.98 8.87
CA PRO A 45 22.90 6.32 9.16
C PRO A 45 22.60 7.16 7.91
N TRP A 46 21.50 7.91 7.95
CA TRP A 46 21.05 8.81 6.89
C TRP A 46 21.64 10.20 7.08
N ARG A 47 22.14 10.80 5.99
CA ARG A 47 22.81 12.11 6.05
C ARG A 47 21.86 13.27 5.77
N ASP A 48 20.84 13.04 4.95
CA ASP A 48 19.82 14.01 4.57
C ASP A 48 18.51 13.31 4.16
N VAL A 49 17.48 14.13 3.91
CA VAL A 49 16.14 13.66 3.51
C VAL A 49 16.16 13.06 2.10
N ASN A 50 16.99 13.56 1.19
CA ASN A 50 17.03 13.06 -0.19
C ASN A 50 17.46 11.59 -0.25
N GLN A 51 18.39 11.17 0.61
CA GLN A 51 18.77 9.77 0.72
C GLN A 51 17.60 8.88 1.18
N VAL A 52 16.80 9.37 2.13
CA VAL A 52 15.63 8.65 2.63
C VAL A 52 14.54 8.59 1.54
N GLU A 53 14.32 9.68 0.81
CA GLU A 53 13.35 9.73 -0.29
C GLU A 53 13.68 8.72 -1.39
N LEU A 54 14.95 8.67 -1.83
CA LEU A 54 15.39 7.71 -2.84
C LEU A 54 15.22 6.27 -2.35
N ALA A 55 15.70 5.95 -1.15
CA ALA A 55 15.56 4.61 -0.58
C ALA A 55 14.08 4.22 -0.35
N THR A 56 13.22 5.19 -0.06
CA THR A 56 11.78 4.97 0.05
C THR A 56 11.20 4.62 -1.32
N ALA A 57 11.53 5.37 -2.37
CA ALA A 57 11.05 5.09 -3.72
C ALA A 57 11.50 3.69 -4.21
N GLU A 58 12.77 3.34 -3.99
CA GLU A 58 13.31 2.02 -4.30
C GLU A 58 12.59 0.91 -3.52
N TRP A 59 12.36 1.10 -2.22
CA TRP A 59 11.65 0.11 -1.40
C TRP A 59 10.19 -0.04 -1.82
N VAL A 60 9.49 1.04 -2.21
CA VAL A 60 8.12 0.97 -2.71
C VAL A 60 8.04 0.16 -4.01
N VAL A 61 8.97 0.38 -4.94
CA VAL A 61 9.03 -0.41 -6.19
C VAL A 61 9.27 -1.88 -5.87
N TRP A 62 10.30 -2.17 -5.08
CA TRP A 62 10.64 -3.55 -4.71
C TRP A 62 9.48 -4.26 -3.98
N PHE A 63 8.86 -3.62 -2.99
CA PHE A 63 7.77 -4.20 -2.20
C PHE A 63 6.55 -4.56 -3.06
N ASN A 64 6.22 -3.73 -4.05
CA ASN A 64 5.03 -3.89 -4.87
C ASN A 64 5.22 -4.73 -6.13
N ALA A 65 6.40 -4.65 -6.76
CA ALA A 65 6.66 -5.25 -8.07
C ALA A 65 7.54 -6.51 -8.00
N GLU A 66 8.35 -6.66 -6.95
CA GLU A 66 9.38 -7.71 -6.91
C GLU A 66 9.23 -8.65 -5.71
N ARG A 67 8.74 -8.17 -4.57
CA ARG A 67 8.60 -8.95 -3.33
C ARG A 67 7.37 -9.86 -3.39
N PRO A 68 7.52 -11.20 -3.33
CA PRO A 68 6.41 -12.12 -3.09
C PRO A 68 5.92 -12.00 -1.66
N HIS A 69 4.62 -12.13 -1.45
CA HIS A 69 4.04 -12.15 -0.11
C HIS A 69 3.19 -13.40 0.08
N GLU A 70 3.48 -14.17 1.13
CA GLU A 70 2.78 -15.43 1.44
C GLU A 70 1.26 -15.21 1.60
N TYR A 71 0.84 -14.09 2.20
CA TYR A 71 -0.58 -13.74 2.35
C TYR A 71 -1.28 -13.39 1.03
N LEU A 72 -0.51 -13.24 -0.06
CA LEU A 72 -0.98 -13.01 -1.42
C LEU A 72 -0.74 -14.24 -2.30
N ASP A 73 -0.69 -15.46 -1.73
CA ASP A 73 -0.38 -16.69 -2.46
C ASP A 73 0.97 -16.60 -3.22
N ASP A 74 1.97 -15.97 -2.59
CA ASP A 74 3.30 -15.70 -3.16
C ASP A 74 3.29 -14.81 -4.42
N PHE A 75 2.20 -14.08 -4.67
CA PHE A 75 2.18 -13.02 -5.67
C PHE A 75 2.72 -11.70 -5.11
N THR A 76 3.10 -10.81 -6.03
CA THR A 76 3.40 -9.42 -5.72
C THR A 76 2.08 -8.61 -5.64
N PRO A 77 2.03 -7.51 -4.88
CA PRO A 77 0.86 -6.64 -4.83
C PRO A 77 0.39 -6.17 -6.21
N GLU A 78 1.33 -5.82 -7.10
CA GLU A 78 1.03 -5.42 -8.47
C GLU A 78 0.35 -6.55 -9.27
N ALA A 79 0.83 -7.79 -9.12
CA ALA A 79 0.24 -8.95 -9.80
C ALA A 79 -1.20 -9.21 -9.33
N VAL A 80 -1.44 -9.12 -8.01
CA VAL A 80 -2.79 -9.28 -7.43
C VAL A 80 -3.73 -8.18 -7.91
N GLU A 81 -3.27 -6.93 -7.91
CA GLU A 81 -4.06 -5.79 -8.38
C GLU A 81 -4.43 -5.96 -9.87
N LYS A 82 -3.48 -6.38 -10.70
CA LYS A 82 -3.73 -6.67 -12.12
C LYS A 82 -4.80 -7.75 -12.28
N LEU A 83 -4.68 -8.87 -11.56
CA LEU A 83 -5.66 -9.97 -11.62
C LEU A 83 -7.06 -9.51 -11.19
N HIS A 84 -7.14 -8.70 -10.13
CA HIS A 84 -8.40 -8.14 -9.65
C HIS A 84 -9.08 -7.25 -10.70
N TYR A 85 -8.33 -6.36 -11.35
CA TYR A 85 -8.89 -5.50 -12.39
C TYR A 85 -9.23 -6.27 -13.67
N ASP A 86 -8.44 -7.27 -14.05
CA ASP A 86 -8.78 -8.15 -15.18
C ASP A 86 -10.08 -8.92 -14.91
N HIS A 87 -10.27 -9.42 -13.68
CA HIS A 87 -11.52 -10.06 -13.27
C HIS A 87 -12.70 -9.09 -13.32
N LYS A 88 -12.57 -7.87 -12.78
CA LYS A 88 -13.62 -6.85 -12.80
C LYS A 88 -13.98 -6.35 -14.20
N ARG A 89 -13.05 -6.42 -15.16
CA ARG A 89 -13.27 -6.04 -16.56
C ARG A 89 -13.92 -7.15 -17.39
N THR A 90 -14.01 -8.38 -16.87
CA THR A 90 -14.66 -9.48 -17.57
C THR A 90 -16.19 -9.36 -17.36
N PRO A 91 -17.00 -9.08 -18.40
CA PRO A 91 -18.45 -9.02 -18.23
C PRO A 91 -18.98 -10.41 -17.81
N PRO A 92 -20.06 -10.48 -17.02
CA PRO A 92 -20.67 -11.77 -16.69
C PRO A 92 -21.03 -12.49 -18.00
N LYS A 93 -20.67 -13.78 -18.11
CA LYS A 93 -21.10 -14.61 -19.24
C LYS A 93 -22.62 -14.51 -19.34
N ALA A 94 -23.13 -13.98 -20.45
CA ALA A 94 -24.54 -14.02 -20.76
C ALA A 94 -24.94 -15.51 -20.86
N GLY A 95 -25.80 -15.96 -19.94
CA GLY A 95 -26.49 -17.24 -20.01
C GLY A 95 -27.69 -17.17 -20.92
#